data_AF-A0A640V186-F1
#
_entry.id   AF-A0A640V186-F1
#
_cell.length_a   1.000
_cell.length_b   1.000
_cell.length_c   1.000
_cell.angle_alpha   90.00
_cell.angle_beta   90.00
_cell.angle_gamma   90.00
#
_symmetry.space_group_name_H-M   'P 1'
#
loop_
_entity.id
_entity.type
_entity.pdbx_description
1 polymer ?
#
loop_
_entity_poly.entity_id
_entity_poly.type
_entity_poly.pdbx_seq_one_letter_code
_entity_poly.pdbx_strand_id
1 'polypeptide(L)'
;MRPAAGPPPATTVEPLPDRQIALIDLLDRLLSGGVVLTGDVVLSIADIDLVRISLRALIVSISEKNPSPWSALTSPVRDDHDG
;
A
#
# COMPACT_ATOMS: atom_id res chain seq x y z
N MET A 1 -35.06 14.44 38.47
CA MET A 1 -34.18 15.28 37.64
C MET A 1 -32.93 14.47 37.30
N ARG A 2 -32.79 13.96 36.06
CA ARG A 2 -31.68 13.08 35.65
C ARG A 2 -30.54 13.96 35.10
N PRO A 3 -29.29 13.85 35.58
CA PRO A 3 -28.16 14.49 34.91
C PRO A 3 -27.90 13.77 33.57
N ALA A 4 -27.75 14.54 32.51
CA ALA A 4 -27.35 14.04 31.20
C ALA A 4 -25.91 13.51 31.29
N ALA A 5 -25.72 12.24 30.94
CA ALA A 5 -24.40 11.70 30.68
C ALA A 5 -23.82 12.47 29.48
N GLY A 6 -22.65 13.10 29.68
CA GLY A 6 -21.90 13.69 28.57
C GLY A 6 -21.50 12.63 27.54
N PRO A 7 -21.28 13.01 26.28
CA PRO A 7 -20.85 12.08 25.26
C PRO A 7 -19.56 11.36 25.70
N PRO A 8 -19.40 10.05 25.41
CA PRO A 8 -18.14 9.36 25.68
C PRO A 8 -17.01 10.10 24.96
N PRO A 9 -15.80 10.19 25.55
CA PRO A 9 -14.66 10.73 24.83
C PRO A 9 -14.50 9.92 23.55
N ALA A 10 -14.63 10.58 22.41
CA ALA A 10 -14.21 10.00 21.15
C ALA A 10 -12.75 9.59 21.36
N THR A 11 -12.45 8.30 21.22
CA THR A 11 -11.08 7.80 21.20
C THR A 11 -10.39 8.36 19.96
N THR A 12 -9.93 9.60 20.05
CA THR A 12 -8.88 10.11 19.19
C THR A 12 -7.69 9.20 19.44
N VAL A 13 -7.39 8.36 18.46
CA VAL A 13 -6.13 7.60 18.42
C VAL A 13 -5.04 8.64 18.23
N GLU A 14 -4.61 9.26 19.33
CA GLU A 14 -3.44 10.12 19.35
C GLU A 14 -2.27 9.23 18.95
N PRO A 15 -1.62 9.48 17.79
CA PRO A 15 -0.51 8.67 17.35
C PRO A 15 0.60 8.77 18.40
N LEU A 16 0.87 7.66 19.09
CA LEU A 16 1.97 7.58 20.03
C LEU A 16 3.28 7.87 19.25
N PRO A 17 4.06 8.90 19.63
CA PRO A 17 5.24 9.34 18.88
C PRO A 17 6.19 8.18 18.51
N ASP A 18 6.38 7.24 19.43
CA ASP A 18 7.27 6.09 19.26
C ASP A 18 6.79 5.09 18.19
N ARG A 19 5.47 4.92 18.00
CA ARG A 19 4.91 4.03 16.98
C ARG A 19 5.08 4.60 15.58
N GLN A 20 4.96 5.93 15.45
CA GLN A 20 5.10 6.60 14.15
C GLN A 20 6.55 6.52 13.66
N ILE A 21 7.52 6.67 14.56
CA ILE A 21 8.95 6.53 14.25
C ILE A 21 9.29 5.11 13.76
N ALA A 22 8.70 4.07 14.38
CA ALA A 22 8.92 2.67 13.97
C ALA A 22 8.36 2.35 12.57
N LEU A 23 7.20 2.92 12.20
CA LEU A 23 6.66 2.77 10.85
C LEU A 23 7.52 3.48 9.82
N ILE A 24 8.03 4.68 10.13
CA ILE A 24 8.87 5.46 9.22
C ILE A 24 10.23 4.80 9.03
N ASP A 25 10.88 4.27 10.07
CA ASP A 25 12.14 3.51 9.95
C ASP A 25 11.93 2.19 9.20
N LEU A 26 10.79 1.51 9.43
CA LEU A 26 10.42 0.36 8.61
C LEU A 26 10.25 0.76 7.15
N LEU A 27 9.47 1.81 6.85
CA LEU A 27 9.30 2.34 5.50
C LEU A 27 10.66 2.71 4.88
N ASP A 28 11.54 3.41 5.58
CA ASP A 28 12.86 3.82 5.08
C ASP A 28 13.77 2.63 4.78
N ARG A 29 13.78 1.60 5.64
CA ARG A 29 14.50 0.36 5.38
C ARG A 29 13.91 -0.44 4.22
N LEU A 30 12.59 -0.49 4.11
CA LEU A 30 11.88 -1.10 2.97
C LEU A 30 12.19 -0.35 1.66
N LEU A 31 12.28 0.99 1.73
CA LEU A 31 12.59 1.87 0.59
C LEU A 31 14.06 1.80 0.18
N SER A 32 14.98 1.63 1.14
CA SER A 32 16.43 1.57 0.88
C SER A 32 16.91 0.19 0.41
N GLY A 33 16.42 -0.89 1.01
CA GLY A 33 16.90 -2.25 0.74
C GLY A 33 15.99 -3.10 -0.16
N GLY A 34 14.71 -2.73 -0.25
CA GLY A 34 13.67 -3.60 -0.82
C GLY A 34 13.28 -4.74 0.11
N VAL A 35 12.08 -5.29 -0.07
CA VAL A 35 11.56 -6.42 0.71
C VAL A 35 10.96 -7.49 -0.17
N VAL A 36 11.10 -8.74 0.22
CA VAL A 36 10.37 -9.85 -0.39
C VAL A 36 9.13 -10.14 0.45
N LEU A 37 7.95 -9.86 -0.10
CA LEU A 37 6.67 -10.23 0.47
C LEU A 37 6.24 -11.60 -0.05
N THR A 38 5.83 -12.50 0.85
CA THR A 38 5.24 -13.79 0.49
C THR A 38 3.88 -13.90 1.16
N GLY A 39 2.88 -14.39 0.44
CA GLY A 39 1.54 -14.55 0.97
C GLY A 39 0.61 -15.23 -0.01
N ASP A 40 -0.67 -15.22 0.31
CA ASP A 40 -1.70 -15.80 -0.52
C ASP A 40 -2.94 -14.89 -0.56
N VAL A 41 -3.62 -14.89 -1.70
CA VAL A 41 -4.88 -14.17 -1.90
C VAL A 41 -5.90 -15.16 -2.44
N VAL A 42 -7.09 -15.15 -1.84
CA VAL A 42 -8.23 -15.93 -2.29
C VAL A 42 -9.28 -14.98 -2.84
N LEU A 43 -9.76 -15.27 -4.04
CA LEU A 43 -10.88 -14.57 -4.66
C LEU A 43 -12.13 -15.40 -4.48
N SER A 44 -13.10 -14.82 -3.79
CA SER A 44 -14.33 -15.50 -3.40
C SER A 44 -15.55 -14.76 -3.96
N ILE A 45 -16.60 -15.52 -4.30
CA ILE A 45 -17.90 -14.98 -4.74
C ILE A 45 -18.99 -15.67 -3.93
N ALA A 46 -19.87 -14.87 -3.32
CA ALA A 46 -20.98 -15.37 -2.49
C ALA A 46 -20.51 -16.41 -1.45
N ASP A 47 -19.45 -16.08 -0.70
CA ASP A 47 -18.81 -16.92 0.32
C ASP A 47 -18.17 -18.22 -0.21
N ILE A 48 -18.01 -18.36 -1.53
CA ILE A 48 -17.34 -19.50 -2.16
C ILE A 48 -15.96 -19.06 -2.67
N ASP A 49 -14.92 -19.72 -2.20
CA ASP A 49 -13.55 -19.54 -2.67
C ASP A 49 -13.37 -20.14 -4.07
N LEU A 50 -13.04 -19.32 -5.07
CA LEU A 50 -12.90 -19.75 -6.46
C LEU A 50 -11.45 -19.89 -6.88
N VAL A 51 -10.61 -18.92 -6.51
CA VAL A 51 -9.23 -18.83 -6.99
C VAL A 51 -8.32 -18.53 -5.82
N ARG A 52 -7.29 -19.35 -5.63
CA ARG A 52 -6.21 -19.09 -4.68
C ARG A 52 -4.91 -18.80 -5.42
N ILE A 53 -4.29 -17.68 -5.08
CA ILE A 53 -3.08 -17.19 -5.71
C ILE A 53 -1.99 -17.11 -4.65
N SER A 54 -0.89 -17.83 -4.85
CA SER A 54 0.31 -17.69 -4.02
C SER A 54 1.19 -16.58 -4.59
N LEU A 55 1.48 -15.58 -3.77
CA LEU A 55 2.21 -14.38 -4.13
C LEU A 55 3.62 -14.42 -3.57
N ARG A 56 4.58 -14.08 -4.42
CA ARG A 56 5.93 -13.69 -4.04
C ARG A 56 6.28 -12.41 -4.77
N ALA A 57 6.33 -11.30 -4.03
CA ALA A 57 6.57 -9.98 -4.57
C ALA A 57 7.86 -9.40 -4.02
N LEU A 58 8.65 -8.75 -4.86
CA LEU A 58 9.77 -7.92 -4.45
C LEU A 58 9.30 -6.46 -4.50
N ILE A 59 9.22 -5.81 -3.34
CA ILE A 59 8.92 -4.38 -3.23
C ILE A 59 10.24 -3.64 -3.20
N VAL A 60 10.44 -2.73 -4.14
CA VAL A 60 11.62 -1.87 -4.25
C VAL A 60 11.17 -0.46 -4.59
N SER A 61 11.97 0.54 -4.20
CA SER A 61 11.70 1.93 -4.56
C SER A 61 11.82 2.14 -6.06
N ILE A 62 10.91 2.94 -6.60
CA ILE A 62 11.01 3.43 -7.97
C ILE A 62 12.01 4.59 -7.98
N SER A 63 12.95 4.54 -8.91
CA SER A 63 13.98 5.57 -9.11
C SER A 63 14.44 5.55 -10.56
N GLU A 64 15.26 6.50 -10.99
CA GLU A 64 15.82 6.49 -12.36
C GLU A 64 16.54 5.18 -12.69
N LYS A 65 17.24 4.60 -11.72
CA LYS A 65 17.93 3.29 -11.85
C LYS A 65 16.99 2.08 -11.81
N ASN A 66 15.76 2.26 -11.36
CA ASN A 66 14.73 1.21 -11.28
C ASN A 66 13.36 1.81 -11.64
N PRO A 67 13.09 2.05 -12.93
CA PRO A 67 11.89 2.73 -13.37
C PRO A 67 10.64 1.85 -13.17
N SER A 68 9.48 2.51 -13.09
CA SER A 68 8.19 1.81 -12.99
C SER A 68 7.95 0.95 -14.23
N PRO A 69 7.64 -0.35 -14.08
CA PRO A 69 7.38 -1.24 -15.21
C PRO A 69 6.11 -0.86 -15.98
N TRP A 70 5.18 -0.13 -15.37
CA TRP A 70 3.92 0.26 -16.00
C TRP A 70 4.00 1.58 -16.78
N SER A 71 5.08 2.36 -16.66
CA SER A 71 5.18 3.63 -17.40
C SER A 71 5.30 3.41 -18.90
N ALA A 72 5.80 2.26 -19.33
CA ALA A 72 5.91 1.89 -20.75
C ALA A 72 4.54 1.71 -21.42
N LEU A 73 3.50 1.34 -20.66
CA LEU A 73 2.14 1.13 -21.17
C LEU A 73 1.37 2.43 -21.42
N THR A 74 1.83 3.53 -20.81
CA THR A 74 1.20 4.86 -20.91
C THR A 74 1.92 5.80 -21.85
N SER A 75 2.99 5.36 -22.55
CA SER A 75 3.56 6.17 -23.63
C SER A 75 2.44 6.37 -24.66
N PRO A 76 1.92 7.60 -24.85
CA PRO A 76 1.07 7.85 -26.00
C PRO A 76 1.90 7.43 -27.19
N VAL A 77 1.31 6.61 -28.06
CA VAL A 77 1.80 6.49 -29.44
C VAL A 77 2.18 7.90 -29.85
N ARG A 78 3.46 8.13 -30.18
CA ARG A 78 3.81 9.40 -30.80
C ARG A 78 2.94 9.41 -32.04
N ASP A 79 1.86 10.17 -32.03
CA ASP A 79 1.14 10.46 -33.26
C ASP A 79 2.18 11.16 -34.11
N ASP A 80 2.60 10.46 -35.15
CA ASP A 80 3.46 10.96 -36.21
C ASP A 80 2.68 12.08 -36.93
N HIS A 81 2.45 13.20 -36.26
CA HIS A 81 2.05 14.45 -36.89
C HIS A 81 3.32 15.07 -37.49
N ASP A 82 3.85 14.40 -38.50
CA ASP A 82 4.77 15.00 -39.45
C ASP A 82 3.96 15.39 -40.70
N GLY A 83 3.87 16.70 -40.90
CA GLY A 83 3.65 17.43 -42.17
C GLY A 83 2.60 16.95 -43.17
#